data_AF-G4RKW7-F1
#
_entry.id   AF-G4RKW7-F1
#
_cell.length_a   1.000
_cell.length_b   1.000
_cell.length_c   1.000
_cell.angle_alpha   90.00
_cell.angle_beta   90.00
_cell.angle_gamma   90.00
#
_symmetry.space_group_name_H-M   'P 1'
#
loop_
_entity.id
_entity.type
_entity.pdbx_description
1 polymer ?
#
loop_
_entity_poly.entity_id
_entity_poly.type
_entity_poly.pdbx_seq_one_letter_code
_entity_poly.pdbx_strand_id
1 'polypeptide(L)'
;MAEELVELLRRVGLSRILAIEKRDPQYLAVCRVCENRGADETARLVMLNALISYRLTGKGEEHWMYFADFFSTRRNIDICKEFFEYLSKSPYLILNRNARMSRVRKACGIKPDIDDLIKTWNKLALTLDVDPNSKTVVFALKMLNYVYMCCRGVDRPVPFEIPIPVDYRVARMTSCLGLIAMTPEEAMRRYREIQTVWRRIAEASGIPPLHIDTLLWLAARAVLYSDTENEVPRELVEFFKRFCKG
;
A
#
# COMPACT_ATOMS: atom_id res chain seq x y z
N MET A 1 21.53 10.37 11.55
CA MET A 1 20.07 10.17 11.37
C MET A 1 19.78 8.97 10.48
N ALA A 2 20.20 8.95 9.20
CA ALA A 2 19.91 7.81 8.31
C ALA A 2 20.46 6.47 8.83
N GLU A 3 21.70 6.46 9.34
CA GLU A 3 22.31 5.28 9.99
C GLU A 3 21.52 4.82 11.21
N GLU A 4 21.07 5.75 12.05
CA GLU A 4 20.29 5.45 13.24
C GLU A 4 18.91 4.85 12.89
N LEU A 5 18.28 5.33 11.81
CA LEU A 5 17.07 4.75 11.27
C LEU A 5 17.31 3.33 10.73
N VAL A 6 18.43 3.09 10.05
CA VAL A 6 18.81 1.75 9.57
C VAL A 6 18.97 0.78 10.75
N GLU A 7 19.68 1.18 11.81
CA GLU A 7 19.83 0.35 13.02
C GLU A 7 18.50 0.10 13.74
N LEU A 8 17.63 1.10 13.79
CA LEU A 8 16.28 0.95 14.31
C LEU A 8 15.47 -0.09 13.51
N LEU A 9 15.49 0.02 12.18
CA LEU A 9 14.79 -0.93 11.30
C LEU A 9 15.35 -2.35 11.45
N ARG A 10 16.69 -2.51 11.53
CA ARG A 10 17.33 -3.82 11.80
C ARG A 10 16.85 -4.44 13.12
N ARG A 11 16.76 -3.64 14.19
CA ARG A 11 16.26 -4.10 15.50
C ARG A 11 14.78 -4.47 15.49
N VAL A 12 13.94 -3.71 14.77
CA VAL A 12 12.53 -4.06 14.59
C VAL A 12 12.42 -5.40 13.85
N GLY A 13 13.16 -5.55 12.75
CA GLY A 13 13.27 -6.78 11.97
C GLY A 13 12.03 -7.09 11.11
N LEU A 14 12.25 -7.77 9.99
CA LEU A 14 11.19 -8.06 9.00
C LEU A 14 10.04 -8.89 9.59
N SER A 15 10.32 -9.90 10.41
CA SER A 15 9.29 -10.76 11.01
C SER A 15 8.30 -9.99 11.87
N ARG A 16 8.77 -8.98 12.62
CA ARG A 16 7.89 -8.13 13.43
C ARG A 16 7.05 -7.21 12.53
N ILE A 17 7.61 -6.71 11.44
CA ILE A 17 6.88 -5.89 10.46
C ILE A 17 5.76 -6.72 9.81
N LEU A 18 6.02 -7.95 9.41
CA LEU A 18 5.00 -8.85 8.86
C LEU A 18 3.89 -9.14 9.88
N ALA A 19 4.23 -9.31 11.16
CA ALA A 19 3.23 -9.44 12.22
C ALA A 19 2.37 -8.18 12.40
N ILE A 20 2.95 -7.00 12.21
CA ILE A 20 2.23 -5.71 12.22
C ILE A 20 1.32 -5.60 10.99
N GLU A 21 1.79 -5.98 9.79
CA GLU A 21 0.98 -5.97 8.56
C GLU A 21 -0.28 -6.80 8.70
N LYS A 22 -0.23 -7.94 9.40
CA LYS A 22 -1.40 -8.78 9.67
C LYS A 22 -2.49 -8.11 10.51
N ARG A 23 -2.18 -6.99 11.16
CA ARG A 23 -3.12 -6.17 11.95
C ARG A 23 -3.59 -4.93 11.20
N ASP A 24 -3.04 -4.65 10.02
CA ASP A 24 -3.47 -3.55 9.15
C ASP A 24 -4.94 -3.76 8.76
N PRO A 25 -5.83 -2.76 8.96
CA PRO A 25 -7.21 -2.84 8.50
C PRO A 25 -7.35 -3.22 7.02
N GLN A 26 -6.38 -2.83 6.18
CA GLN A 26 -6.36 -3.20 4.76
C GLN A 26 -6.04 -4.68 4.57
N TYR A 27 -5.16 -5.27 5.38
CA TYR A 27 -4.88 -6.71 5.38
C TYR A 27 -6.11 -7.50 5.82
N LEU A 28 -6.76 -7.07 6.91
CA LEU A 28 -7.97 -7.71 7.43
C LEU A 28 -9.13 -7.66 6.42
N ALA A 29 -9.30 -6.53 5.73
CA ALA A 29 -10.26 -6.38 4.64
C ALA A 29 -9.99 -7.36 3.49
N VAL A 30 -8.72 -7.51 3.08
CA VAL A 30 -8.32 -8.47 2.05
C VAL A 30 -8.62 -9.90 2.48
N CYS A 31 -8.31 -10.26 3.72
CA CYS A 31 -8.57 -11.59 4.27
C CYS A 31 -10.05 -11.97 4.23
N ARG A 32 -10.92 -11.05 4.66
CA ARG A 32 -12.36 -11.28 4.66
C ARG A 32 -12.92 -11.52 3.26
N VAL A 33 -12.36 -10.89 2.23
CA VAL A 33 -12.72 -11.19 0.84
C VAL A 33 -12.19 -12.56 0.44
N CYS A 34 -10.95 -12.89 0.80
CA CYS A 34 -10.34 -14.18 0.49
C CYS A 34 -11.13 -15.38 1.01
N GLU A 35 -11.58 -15.32 2.27
CA GLU A 35 -12.38 -16.36 2.91
C GLU A 35 -13.63 -16.74 2.11
N ASN A 36 -14.22 -15.78 1.38
CA ASN A 36 -15.48 -15.97 0.65
C ASN A 36 -15.29 -16.17 -0.86
N ARG A 37 -14.19 -15.67 -1.44
CA ARG A 37 -13.98 -15.59 -2.90
C ARG A 37 -12.86 -16.49 -3.41
N GLY A 38 -11.97 -16.95 -2.53
CA GLY A 38 -10.74 -17.63 -2.92
C GLY A 38 -9.69 -16.68 -3.51
N ALA A 39 -8.48 -17.20 -3.70
CA ALA A 39 -7.30 -16.39 -4.03
C ALA A 39 -7.43 -15.62 -5.36
N ASP A 40 -7.87 -16.28 -6.43
CA ASP A 40 -7.88 -15.70 -7.77
C ASP A 40 -8.87 -14.55 -7.93
N GLU A 41 -10.11 -14.73 -7.45
CA GLU A 41 -11.13 -13.67 -7.49
C GLU A 41 -10.70 -12.50 -6.59
N THR A 42 -10.20 -12.80 -5.39
CA THR A 42 -9.72 -11.79 -4.44
C THR A 42 -8.57 -10.98 -5.02
N ALA A 43 -7.59 -11.64 -5.64
CA ALA A 43 -6.46 -10.95 -6.26
C ALA A 43 -6.91 -9.93 -7.31
N ARG A 44 -7.88 -10.30 -8.16
CA ARG A 44 -8.45 -9.39 -9.16
C ARG A 44 -9.18 -8.21 -8.52
N LEU A 45 -10.05 -8.47 -7.56
CA LEU A 45 -10.83 -7.44 -6.87
C LEU A 45 -9.93 -6.46 -6.10
N VAL A 46 -8.95 -6.98 -5.36
CA VAL A 46 -8.00 -6.20 -4.57
C VAL A 46 -7.08 -5.37 -5.46
N MET A 47 -6.58 -5.93 -6.55
CA MET A 47 -5.81 -5.19 -7.56
C MET A 47 -6.62 -4.02 -8.11
N LEU A 48 -7.86 -4.26 -8.55
CA LEU A 48 -8.72 -3.21 -9.08
C LEU A 48 -9.01 -2.12 -8.04
N ASN A 49 -9.26 -2.51 -6.79
CA ASN A 49 -9.48 -1.57 -5.69
C ASN A 49 -8.25 -0.70 -5.44
N ALA A 50 -7.08 -1.31 -5.28
CA ALA A 50 -5.83 -0.60 -5.03
C ALA A 50 -5.48 0.41 -6.14
N LEU A 51 -5.70 0.05 -7.41
CA LEU A 51 -5.46 0.93 -8.56
C LEU A 51 -6.33 2.20 -8.54
N ILE A 52 -7.46 2.15 -7.85
CA ILE A 52 -8.37 3.28 -7.65
C ILE A 52 -8.38 3.81 -6.21
N SER A 53 -7.48 3.39 -5.32
CA SER A 53 -7.40 3.90 -3.95
C SER A 53 -6.56 5.20 -3.88
N TYR A 54 -7.01 6.26 -4.56
CA TYR A 54 -6.36 7.58 -4.54
C TYR A 54 -7.39 8.70 -4.44
N ARG A 55 -7.08 9.82 -3.77
CA ARG A 55 -8.01 10.97 -3.61
C ARG A 55 -9.41 10.52 -3.12
N LEU A 56 -9.42 9.75 -2.04
CA LEU A 56 -10.65 9.25 -1.42
C LEU A 56 -11.38 10.40 -0.70
N THR A 57 -12.69 10.30 -0.58
CA THR A 57 -13.54 11.25 0.19
C THR A 57 -13.60 10.93 1.69
N GLY A 58 -12.94 9.87 2.14
CA GLY A 58 -12.86 9.45 3.55
C GLY A 58 -11.53 8.76 3.86
N LYS A 59 -11.45 8.05 4.99
CA LYS A 59 -10.24 7.32 5.39
C LYS A 59 -10.01 6.12 4.46
N GLY A 60 -8.75 5.73 4.29
CA GLY A 60 -8.41 4.59 3.43
C GLY A 60 -8.95 3.27 4.00
N GLU A 61 -8.89 3.15 5.31
CA GLU A 61 -9.34 2.03 6.12
C GLU A 61 -10.84 1.80 5.96
N GLU A 62 -11.63 2.87 6.04
CA GLU A 62 -13.08 2.84 5.80
C GLU A 62 -13.41 2.38 4.37
N HIS A 63 -12.65 2.87 3.38
CA HIS A 63 -12.79 2.45 1.99
C HIS A 63 -12.50 0.96 1.80
N TRP A 64 -11.44 0.44 2.41
CA TRP A 64 -11.07 -0.98 2.35
C TRP A 64 -12.06 -1.88 3.10
N MET A 65 -12.59 -1.43 4.24
CA MET A 65 -13.65 -2.16 4.95
C MET A 65 -14.95 -2.20 4.15
N TYR A 66 -15.36 -1.08 3.56
CA TYR A 66 -16.53 -1.04 2.67
C TYR A 66 -16.33 -1.93 1.43
N PHE A 67 -15.11 -1.99 0.88
CA PHE A 67 -14.75 -2.95 -0.16
C PHE A 67 -14.97 -4.40 0.31
N ALA A 68 -14.47 -4.75 1.50
CA ALA A 68 -14.64 -6.09 2.04
C ALA A 68 -16.11 -6.44 2.28
N ASP A 69 -16.90 -5.54 2.86
CA ASP A 69 -18.34 -5.74 3.08
C ASP A 69 -19.09 -5.98 1.76
N PHE A 70 -18.77 -5.19 0.73
CA PHE A 70 -19.42 -5.29 -0.57
C PHE A 70 -19.16 -6.63 -1.25
N PHE A 71 -17.91 -7.10 -1.25
CA PHE A 71 -17.51 -8.29 -2.01
C PHE A 71 -17.54 -9.60 -1.22
N SER A 72 -17.55 -9.56 0.12
CA SER A 72 -17.68 -10.77 0.95
C SER A 72 -19.08 -11.37 0.94
N THR A 73 -20.11 -10.54 0.75
CA THR A 73 -21.52 -10.96 0.80
C THR A 73 -22.14 -11.24 -0.57
N ARG A 74 -21.40 -10.99 -1.65
CA ARG A 74 -21.88 -11.04 -3.03
C ARG A 74 -20.96 -11.91 -3.84
N ARG A 75 -21.52 -12.64 -4.81
CA ARG A 75 -20.75 -13.34 -5.83
C ARG A 75 -21.43 -13.18 -7.17
N ASN A 76 -20.74 -12.53 -8.10
CA ASN A 76 -21.15 -12.45 -9.49
C ASN A 76 -20.15 -13.22 -10.36
N ILE A 77 -20.65 -13.81 -11.45
CA ILE A 77 -19.81 -14.49 -12.45
C ILE A 77 -18.89 -13.47 -13.14
N ASP A 78 -19.36 -12.24 -13.33
CA ASP A 78 -18.58 -11.16 -13.96
C ASP A 78 -18.01 -10.17 -12.93
N ILE A 79 -16.75 -10.39 -12.57
CA ILE A 79 -15.97 -9.51 -11.68
C ILE A 79 -15.95 -8.06 -12.18
N CYS A 80 -15.90 -7.83 -13.50
CA CYS A 80 -15.83 -6.46 -14.04
C CYS A 80 -17.12 -5.72 -13.82
N LYS A 81 -18.24 -6.35 -14.17
CA LYS A 81 -19.57 -5.78 -13.95
C LYS A 81 -19.83 -5.53 -12.47
N GLU A 82 -19.48 -6.49 -11.62
CA GLU A 82 -19.61 -6.35 -10.17
C GLU A 82 -18.75 -5.19 -9.62
N PHE A 83 -17.53 -5.04 -10.14
CA PHE A 83 -16.63 -3.96 -9.72
C PHE A 83 -17.12 -2.58 -10.17
N PHE A 84 -17.75 -2.47 -11.35
CA PHE A 84 -18.40 -1.20 -11.75
C PHE A 84 -19.59 -0.86 -10.85
N GLU A 85 -20.36 -1.86 -10.42
CA GLU A 85 -21.44 -1.67 -9.45
C GLU A 85 -20.88 -1.13 -8.12
N TYR A 86 -19.85 -1.79 -7.59
CA TYR A 86 -19.12 -1.33 -6.39
C TYR A 86 -18.66 0.13 -6.52
N LEU A 87 -17.96 0.46 -7.61
CA LEU A 87 -17.42 1.79 -7.86
C LEU A 87 -18.52 2.87 -7.89
N SER A 88 -19.68 2.55 -8.48
CA SER A 88 -20.82 3.47 -8.53
C SER A 88 -21.50 3.69 -7.17
N LYS A 89 -21.51 2.67 -6.31
CA LYS A 89 -22.17 2.70 -4.99
C LYS A 89 -21.26 3.20 -3.87
N SER A 90 -19.95 3.07 -4.02
CA SER A 90 -19.01 3.41 -2.97
C SER A 90 -19.04 4.91 -2.63
N PRO A 91 -19.29 5.28 -1.36
CA PRO A 91 -19.27 6.67 -0.92
C PRO A 91 -17.84 7.26 -0.91
N TYR A 92 -16.82 6.41 -0.94
CA TYR A 92 -15.40 6.81 -0.89
C TYR A 92 -14.79 7.13 -2.26
N LEU A 93 -15.48 6.75 -3.35
CA LEU A 93 -14.99 6.81 -4.73
C LEU A 93 -15.75 7.83 -5.60
N ILE A 94 -16.44 8.79 -4.98
CA ILE A 94 -17.24 9.81 -5.66
C ILE A 94 -16.36 10.71 -6.54
N LEU A 95 -15.19 11.11 -6.03
CA LEU A 95 -14.27 11.98 -6.76
C LEU A 95 -13.61 11.25 -7.94
N ASN A 96 -13.53 11.94 -9.09
CA ASN A 96 -12.90 11.46 -10.34
C ASN A 96 -13.43 10.10 -10.82
N ARG A 97 -14.72 9.82 -10.59
CA ARG A 97 -15.35 8.53 -10.90
C ARG A 97 -15.09 8.06 -12.34
N ASN A 98 -15.20 8.95 -13.32
CA ASN A 98 -14.95 8.64 -14.73
C ASN A 98 -13.51 8.17 -14.99
N ALA A 99 -12.52 8.79 -14.36
CA ALA A 99 -11.12 8.39 -14.48
C ALA A 99 -10.88 7.01 -13.84
N ARG A 100 -11.50 6.75 -12.68
CA ARG A 100 -11.44 5.43 -12.02
C ARG A 100 -12.09 4.35 -12.89
N MET A 101 -13.26 4.63 -13.47
CA MET A 101 -13.93 3.71 -14.39
C MET A 101 -13.06 3.39 -15.60
N SER A 102 -12.42 4.40 -16.20
CA SER A 102 -11.48 4.20 -17.31
C SER A 102 -10.32 3.28 -16.91
N ARG A 103 -9.74 3.51 -15.72
CA ARG A 103 -8.66 2.67 -15.18
C ARG A 103 -9.11 1.23 -14.93
N VAL A 104 -10.29 1.03 -14.35
CA VAL A 104 -10.89 -0.31 -14.17
C VAL A 104 -11.12 -0.98 -15.51
N ARG A 105 -11.67 -0.28 -16.52
CA ARG A 105 -11.87 -0.85 -17.87
C ARG A 105 -10.56 -1.40 -18.46
N LYS A 106 -9.46 -0.65 -18.33
CA LYS A 106 -8.14 -1.12 -18.79
C LYS A 106 -7.65 -2.35 -18.03
N ALA A 107 -7.80 -2.35 -16.70
CA ALA A 107 -7.21 -3.39 -15.84
C ALA A 107 -8.09 -4.63 -15.62
N CYS A 108 -9.38 -4.60 -15.94
CA CYS A 108 -10.29 -5.66 -15.49
C CYS A 108 -10.05 -7.05 -16.11
N GLY A 109 -9.50 -7.07 -17.33
CA GLY A 109 -9.07 -8.30 -17.99
C GLY A 109 -7.78 -8.89 -17.41
N ILE A 110 -7.07 -8.15 -16.56
CA ILE A 110 -5.84 -8.64 -15.95
C ILE A 110 -6.18 -9.69 -14.89
N LYS A 111 -5.61 -10.88 -15.07
CA LYS A 111 -5.42 -11.85 -13.99
C LYS A 111 -4.01 -11.63 -13.43
N PRO A 112 -3.87 -11.11 -12.20
CA PRO A 112 -2.57 -10.94 -11.56
C PRO A 112 -2.00 -12.31 -11.21
N ASP A 113 -0.68 -12.45 -11.37
CA ASP A 113 0.11 -13.58 -10.90
C ASP A 113 0.57 -13.25 -9.48
N ILE A 114 -0.13 -13.77 -8.47
CA ILE A 114 0.19 -13.45 -7.07
C ILE A 114 1.44 -14.16 -6.58
N ASP A 115 1.87 -15.23 -7.25
CA ASP A 115 3.11 -15.96 -6.98
C ASP A 115 4.33 -15.19 -7.56
N ASP A 116 4.16 -14.48 -8.68
CA ASP A 116 5.18 -13.62 -9.30
C ASP A 116 4.74 -12.14 -9.38
N LEU A 117 5.08 -11.37 -8.33
CA LEU A 117 4.78 -9.94 -8.25
C LEU A 117 5.51 -9.10 -9.31
N ILE A 118 6.71 -9.50 -9.76
CA ILE A 118 7.49 -8.74 -10.75
C ILE A 118 6.84 -8.84 -12.13
N LYS A 119 6.39 -10.03 -12.51
CA LYS A 119 5.60 -10.23 -13.73
C LYS A 119 4.30 -9.45 -13.70
N THR A 120 3.59 -9.47 -12.57
CA THR A 120 2.37 -8.67 -12.39
C THR A 120 2.65 -7.18 -12.46
N TRP A 121 3.75 -6.73 -11.87
CA TRP A 121 4.19 -5.33 -11.90
C TRP A 121 4.34 -4.80 -13.32
N ASN A 122 5.13 -5.50 -14.13
CA ASN A 122 5.38 -5.14 -15.52
C ASN A 122 4.08 -5.13 -16.34
N LYS A 123 3.22 -6.13 -16.14
CA LYS A 123 1.93 -6.25 -16.81
C LYS A 123 0.99 -5.10 -16.46
N LEU A 124 0.92 -4.71 -15.19
CA LEU A 124 0.08 -3.60 -14.73
C LEU A 124 0.54 -2.28 -15.33
N ALA A 125 1.85 -1.99 -15.30
CA ALA A 125 2.41 -0.77 -15.86
C ALA A 125 2.11 -0.63 -17.35
N LEU A 126 2.38 -1.71 -18.12
CA LEU A 126 2.13 -1.76 -19.56
C LEU A 126 0.64 -1.59 -19.89
N THR A 127 -0.24 -2.30 -19.19
CA THR A 127 -1.70 -2.27 -19.48
C THR A 127 -2.33 -0.92 -19.16
N LEU A 128 -1.84 -0.27 -18.10
CA LEU A 128 -2.36 1.02 -17.67
C LEU A 128 -1.73 2.19 -18.44
N ASP A 129 -0.63 1.95 -19.15
CA ASP A 129 0.22 2.96 -19.77
C ASP A 129 0.68 4.00 -18.74
N VAL A 130 1.30 3.50 -17.67
CA VAL A 130 1.79 4.32 -16.55
C VAL A 130 3.18 3.88 -16.15
N ASP A 131 3.87 4.78 -15.46
CA ASP A 131 5.12 4.49 -14.81
C ASP A 131 4.97 3.29 -13.85
N PRO A 132 5.78 2.22 -13.98
CA PRO A 132 5.76 1.10 -13.05
C PRO A 132 6.02 1.55 -11.61
N ASN A 133 6.81 2.60 -11.40
CA ASN A 133 7.15 3.10 -10.07
C ASN A 133 6.07 4.03 -9.49
N SER A 134 4.98 4.27 -10.20
CA SER A 134 3.90 5.12 -9.69
C SER A 134 3.28 4.52 -8.43
N LYS A 135 2.92 5.38 -7.48
CA LYS A 135 2.41 4.96 -6.16
C LYS A 135 1.25 3.97 -6.24
N THR A 136 0.35 4.12 -7.22
CA THR A 136 -0.84 3.27 -7.35
C THR A 136 -0.49 1.87 -7.83
N VAL A 137 0.54 1.74 -8.68
CA VAL A 137 0.99 0.43 -9.18
C VAL A 137 1.71 -0.33 -8.06
N VAL A 138 2.69 0.30 -7.40
CA VAL A 138 3.44 -0.39 -6.34
C VAL A 138 2.60 -0.63 -5.09
N PHE A 139 1.63 0.24 -4.80
CA PHE A 139 0.61 -0.03 -3.77
C PHE A 139 -0.26 -1.24 -4.14
N ALA A 140 -0.66 -1.39 -5.41
CA ALA A 140 -1.40 -2.59 -5.83
C ALA A 140 -0.59 -3.88 -5.63
N LEU A 141 0.73 -3.85 -5.81
CA LEU A 141 1.59 -5.00 -5.53
C LEU A 141 1.68 -5.31 -4.04
N LYS A 142 1.77 -4.29 -3.17
CA LYS A 142 1.66 -4.46 -1.71
C LYS A 142 0.35 -5.18 -1.35
N MET A 143 -0.77 -4.72 -1.91
CA MET A 143 -2.07 -5.31 -1.65
C MET A 143 -2.20 -6.74 -2.21
N LEU A 144 -1.58 -7.04 -3.36
CA LEU A 144 -1.51 -8.41 -3.88
C LEU A 144 -0.62 -9.31 -3.00
N ASN A 145 0.40 -8.76 -2.34
CA ASN A 145 1.15 -9.50 -1.33
C ASN A 145 0.28 -9.86 -0.12
N TYR A 146 -0.59 -8.94 0.32
CA TYR A 146 -1.57 -9.23 1.38
C TYR A 146 -2.53 -10.35 0.95
N VAL A 147 -2.98 -10.37 -0.32
CA VAL A 147 -3.79 -11.48 -0.84
C VAL A 147 -3.05 -12.79 -0.72
N TYR A 148 -1.78 -12.84 -1.17
CA TYR A 148 -0.98 -14.05 -1.08
C TYR A 148 -0.81 -14.54 0.35
N MET A 149 -0.34 -13.66 1.25
CA MET A 149 -0.08 -14.02 2.64
C MET A 149 -1.35 -14.51 3.33
N CYS A 150 -2.48 -13.84 3.10
CA CYS A 150 -3.72 -14.23 3.73
C CYS A 150 -4.30 -15.52 3.15
N CYS A 151 -4.43 -15.60 1.82
CA CYS A 151 -5.06 -16.75 1.17
C CYS A 151 -4.24 -18.04 1.28
N ARG A 152 -2.92 -17.94 1.45
CA ARG A 152 -2.02 -19.09 1.62
C ARG A 152 -1.66 -19.35 3.08
N GLY A 153 -1.96 -18.41 3.99
CA GLY A 153 -1.63 -18.54 5.41
C GLY A 153 -0.13 -18.53 5.71
N VAL A 154 0.66 -17.80 4.91
CA VAL A 154 2.13 -17.78 5.03
C VAL A 154 2.67 -16.36 5.05
N ASP A 155 3.82 -16.18 5.68
CA ASP A 155 4.58 -14.93 5.60
C ASP A 155 5.39 -14.89 4.30
N ARG A 156 5.34 -13.75 3.60
CA ARG A 156 6.13 -13.56 2.38
C ARG A 156 6.74 -12.15 2.31
N PRO A 157 8.08 -12.05 2.32
CA PRO A 157 8.79 -10.83 1.95
C PRO A 157 8.49 -10.45 0.50
N VAL A 158 8.23 -9.16 0.25
CA VAL A 158 8.16 -8.62 -1.12
C VAL A 158 9.57 -8.46 -1.72
N PRO A 159 9.71 -8.52 -3.06
CA PRO A 159 10.98 -8.23 -3.74
C PRO A 159 11.51 -6.81 -3.43
N PHE A 160 12.83 -6.68 -3.28
CA PHE A 160 13.51 -5.40 -3.00
C PHE A 160 13.43 -4.40 -4.16
N GLU A 161 13.26 -4.91 -5.38
CA GLU A 161 13.19 -4.13 -6.61
C GLU A 161 11.96 -3.23 -6.66
N ILE A 162 10.87 -3.64 -6.00
CA ILE A 162 9.61 -2.89 -5.96
C ILE A 162 9.79 -1.71 -5.00
N PRO A 163 9.73 -0.46 -5.49
CA PRO A 163 9.98 0.69 -4.65
C PRO A 163 8.76 1.04 -3.78
N ILE A 164 9.01 1.90 -2.79
CA ILE A 164 7.96 2.38 -1.88
C ILE A 164 6.89 3.21 -2.63
N PRO A 165 5.59 3.09 -2.28
CA PRO A 165 4.54 3.98 -2.78
C PRO A 165 4.69 5.38 -2.17
N VAL A 166 5.22 6.32 -2.94
CA VAL A 166 5.37 7.70 -2.46
C VAL A 166 4.02 8.43 -2.53
N ASP A 167 3.35 8.53 -1.39
CA ASP A 167 2.24 9.45 -1.17
C ASP A 167 2.70 10.68 -0.36
N TYR A 168 1.76 11.60 -0.09
CA TYR A 168 2.08 12.83 0.62
C TYR A 168 2.63 12.57 2.03
N ARG A 169 2.19 11.48 2.69
CA ARG A 169 2.68 11.13 4.03
C ARG A 169 4.11 10.64 3.93
N VAL A 170 4.41 9.72 3.01
CA VAL A 170 5.79 9.25 2.79
C VAL A 170 6.71 10.43 2.43
N ALA A 171 6.27 11.32 1.54
CA ALA A 171 7.01 12.54 1.20
C ALA A 171 7.26 13.42 2.43
N ARG A 172 6.21 13.73 3.20
CA ARG A 172 6.30 14.54 4.44
C ARG A 172 7.24 13.90 5.45
N MET A 173 7.11 12.60 5.72
CA MET A 173 7.99 11.88 6.65
C MET A 173 9.45 11.90 6.18
N THR A 174 9.69 11.75 4.87
CA THR A 174 11.05 11.80 4.31
C THR A 174 11.69 13.18 4.49
N SER A 175 10.97 14.25 4.15
CA SER A 175 11.42 15.64 4.39
C SER A 175 11.66 15.90 5.88
N CYS A 176 10.74 15.45 6.70
CA CYS A 176 10.69 15.70 8.14
C CYS A 176 11.84 15.00 8.90
N LEU A 177 12.23 13.81 8.47
CA LEU A 177 13.43 13.15 8.96
C LEU A 177 14.73 13.86 8.54
N GLY A 178 14.67 14.81 7.59
CA GLY A 178 15.85 15.42 6.99
C GLY A 178 16.60 14.49 6.04
N LEU A 179 15.92 13.46 5.49
CA LEU A 179 16.51 12.55 4.51
C LEU A 179 16.66 13.18 3.12
N ILE A 180 15.96 14.30 2.89
CA ILE A 180 16.00 15.11 1.67
C ILE A 180 15.94 16.59 2.05
N ALA A 181 16.52 17.45 1.21
CA ALA A 181 16.41 18.91 1.33
C ALA A 181 15.33 19.45 0.37
N MET A 182 14.11 18.91 0.48
CA MET A 182 12.96 19.27 -0.36
C MET A 182 11.69 19.38 0.48
N THR A 183 10.79 20.26 0.08
CA THR A 183 9.42 20.30 0.63
C THR A 183 8.66 19.02 0.26
N PRO A 184 7.62 18.62 1.04
CA PRO A 184 6.80 17.47 0.70
C PRO A 184 6.18 17.56 -0.71
N GLU A 185 5.82 18.77 -1.15
CA GLU A 185 5.23 19.03 -2.47
C GLU A 185 6.25 18.80 -3.60
N GLU A 186 7.50 19.24 -3.42
CA GLU A 186 8.61 18.96 -4.35
C GLU A 186 8.97 17.47 -4.37
N ALA A 187 9.04 16.86 -3.18
CA ALA A 187 9.29 15.43 -3.01
C ALA A 187 8.25 14.57 -3.74
N MET A 188 6.98 14.97 -3.73
CA MET A 188 5.93 14.32 -4.50
C MET A 188 6.13 14.41 -6.01
N ARG A 189 6.65 15.54 -6.53
CA ARG A 189 6.98 15.70 -7.96
C ARG A 189 8.22 14.90 -8.35
N ARG A 190 9.19 14.81 -7.44
CA ARG A 190 10.48 14.11 -7.59
C ARG A 190 10.48 12.77 -6.87
N TYR A 191 9.36 12.06 -6.89
CA TYR A 191 9.14 10.85 -6.09
C TYR A 191 10.17 9.75 -6.33
N ARG A 192 10.81 9.71 -7.51
CA ARG A 192 11.91 8.76 -7.80
C ARG A 192 13.12 8.96 -6.89
N GLU A 193 13.42 10.18 -6.47
CA GLU A 193 14.51 10.45 -5.52
C GLU A 193 14.16 9.95 -4.13
N ILE A 194 12.89 10.08 -3.73
CA ILE A 194 12.37 9.51 -2.48
C ILE A 194 12.50 8.00 -2.51
N GLN A 195 12.15 7.36 -3.63
CA GLN A 195 12.33 5.92 -3.82
C GLN A 195 13.81 5.51 -3.74
N THR A 196 14.74 6.31 -4.28
CA THR A 196 16.18 6.05 -4.18
C THR A 196 16.67 6.11 -2.73
N VAL A 197 16.22 7.10 -1.95
CA VAL A 197 16.54 7.21 -0.52
C VAL A 197 16.06 5.96 0.24
N TRP A 198 14.78 5.60 0.07
CA TRP A 198 14.22 4.44 0.76
C TRP A 198 14.78 3.11 0.27
N ARG A 199 15.23 3.02 -0.99
CA ARG A 199 15.96 1.85 -1.50
C ARG A 199 17.27 1.65 -0.77
N ARG A 200 18.07 2.70 -0.59
CA ARG A 200 19.34 2.62 0.16
C ARG A 200 19.11 2.21 1.61
N ILE A 201 18.06 2.75 2.25
CA ILE A 201 17.67 2.37 3.61
C ILE A 201 17.21 0.90 3.64
N ALA A 202 16.44 0.46 2.66
CA ALA A 202 15.99 -0.93 2.55
C ALA A 202 17.17 -1.89 2.42
N GLU A 203 18.09 -1.63 1.48
CA GLU A 203 19.31 -2.43 1.27
C GLU A 203 20.17 -2.48 2.55
N ALA A 204 20.38 -1.34 3.21
CA ALA A 204 21.16 -1.29 4.43
C ALA A 204 20.48 -1.99 5.61
N SER A 205 19.15 -1.88 5.75
CA SER A 205 18.40 -2.49 6.86
C SER A 205 18.04 -3.96 6.64
N GLY A 206 18.13 -4.46 5.40
CA GLY A 206 17.65 -5.79 5.04
C GLY A 206 16.13 -5.91 5.02
N ILE A 207 15.39 -4.79 4.95
CA ILE A 207 13.92 -4.77 4.91
C ILE A 207 13.46 -4.18 3.58
N PRO A 208 12.68 -4.93 2.77
CA PRO A 208 12.19 -4.42 1.49
C PRO A 208 11.37 -3.12 1.59
N PRO A 209 11.39 -2.25 0.56
CA PRO A 209 10.76 -0.93 0.62
C PRO A 209 9.25 -0.96 0.94
N LEU A 210 8.49 -1.93 0.42
CA LEU A 210 7.04 -2.02 0.70
C LEU A 210 6.71 -2.44 2.14
N HIS A 211 7.65 -3.08 2.85
CA HIS A 211 7.47 -3.37 4.26
C HIS A 211 7.85 -2.16 5.13
N ILE A 212 8.84 -1.37 4.71
CA ILE A 212 9.14 -0.08 5.35
C ILE A 212 7.93 0.87 5.24
N ASP A 213 7.19 0.85 4.13
CA ASP A 213 5.95 1.62 3.95
C ASP A 213 4.96 1.46 5.10
N THR A 214 4.76 0.22 5.56
CA THR A 214 3.86 -0.09 6.70
C THR A 214 4.29 0.68 7.96
N LEU A 215 5.58 0.71 8.25
CA LEU A 215 6.12 1.43 9.39
C LEU A 215 5.99 2.95 9.23
N LEU A 216 6.25 3.49 8.04
CA LEU A 216 6.10 4.92 7.77
C LEU A 216 4.65 5.38 7.89
N TRP A 217 3.71 4.57 7.40
CA TRP A 217 2.30 4.88 7.49
C TRP A 217 1.82 4.93 8.95
N LEU A 218 2.22 3.95 9.75
CA LEU A 218 1.92 3.88 11.18
C LEU A 218 2.57 5.02 11.97
N ALA A 219 3.86 5.27 11.75
CA ALA A 219 4.57 6.39 12.39
C ALA A 219 3.95 7.73 12.00
N ALA A 220 3.59 7.93 10.74
CA ALA A 220 2.92 9.15 10.28
C ALA A 220 1.58 9.37 11.00
N ARG A 221 0.78 8.32 11.25
CA ARG A 221 -0.46 8.42 12.05
C ARG A 221 -0.20 8.90 13.47
N ALA A 222 0.74 8.27 14.15
CA ALA A 222 1.06 8.59 15.53
C ALA A 222 1.69 9.98 15.69
N VAL A 223 2.52 10.41 14.74
CA VAL A 223 3.33 11.64 14.86
C VAL A 223 2.63 12.84 14.25
N LEU A 224 1.98 12.69 13.09
CA LEU A 224 1.39 13.82 12.35
C LEU A 224 -0.09 14.05 12.69
N TYR A 225 -0.79 13.03 13.19
CA TYR A 225 -2.22 13.08 13.44
C TYR A 225 -2.59 12.73 14.89
N SER A 226 -1.59 12.47 15.76
CA SER A 226 -1.77 12.04 17.16
C SER A 226 -2.68 10.82 17.32
N ASP A 227 -2.72 9.98 16.29
CA ASP A 227 -3.59 8.81 16.21
C ASP A 227 -2.80 7.57 16.60
N THR A 228 -3.17 6.98 17.74
CA THR A 228 -2.49 5.83 18.36
C THR A 228 -3.34 4.56 18.33
N GLU A 229 -4.40 4.52 17.49
CA GLU A 229 -5.31 3.37 17.40
C GLU A 229 -4.61 2.07 16.98
N ASN A 230 -3.42 2.14 16.37
CA ASN A 230 -2.65 0.98 15.93
C ASN A 230 -1.38 0.80 16.76
N GLU A 231 -1.02 -0.47 17.01
CA GLU A 231 0.23 -0.83 17.68
C GLU A 231 1.44 -0.48 16.80
N VAL A 232 1.93 0.75 16.93
CA VAL A 232 3.22 1.18 16.37
C VAL A 232 4.33 0.85 17.37
N PRO A 233 5.47 0.27 16.95
CA PRO A 233 6.62 0.12 17.84
C PRO A 233 6.98 1.46 18.49
N ARG A 234 7.01 1.51 19.83
CA ARG A 234 7.27 2.76 20.59
C ARG A 234 8.59 3.39 20.19
N GLU A 235 9.62 2.56 20.03
CA GLU A 235 10.94 2.97 19.55
C GLU A 235 10.89 3.73 18.20
N LEU A 236 9.95 3.37 17.33
CA LEU A 236 9.73 4.05 16.06
C LEU A 236 9.07 5.41 16.28
N VAL A 237 7.97 5.46 17.04
CA VAL A 237 7.28 6.73 17.32
C VAL A 237 8.21 7.74 18.01
N GLU A 238 8.98 7.30 18.99
CA GLU A 238 9.96 8.13 19.70
C GLU A 238 11.06 8.63 18.77
N PHE A 239 11.60 7.76 17.91
CA PHE A 239 12.58 8.15 16.90
C PHE A 239 12.02 9.24 15.98
N PHE A 240 10.83 9.04 15.42
CA PHE A 240 10.23 10.00 14.50
C PHE A 240 9.90 11.32 15.20
N LYS A 241 9.37 11.33 16.43
CA LYS A 241 9.08 12.55 17.19
C LYS A 241 10.30 13.43 17.47
N ARG A 242 11.51 12.85 17.52
CA ARG A 242 12.75 13.62 17.71
C ARG A 242 13.07 14.53 16.53
N PHE A 243 12.72 14.11 15.32
CA PHE A 243 13.03 14.83 14.08
C PHE A 243 11.81 15.54 13.53
N CYS A 244 10.63 14.98 13.77
CA CYS A 244 9.37 15.48 13.29
C CYS A 244 8.60 16.25 14.35
N LYS A 245 8.44 17.56 14.11
CA LYS A 245 7.47 18.38 14.82
C LYS A 245 6.10 18.20 14.17
N GLY A 246 5.09 17.91 14.98
CA GLY A 246 3.69 17.79 14.58
C GLY A 246 3.16 19.07 13.95
#